data_AF-B8L6S9-F1
#
_entry.id   AF-B8L6S9-F1
#
_cell.length_a   1.000
_cell.length_b   1.000
_cell.length_c   1.000
_cell.angle_alpha   90.00
_cell.angle_beta   90.00
_cell.angle_gamma   90.00
#
_symmetry.space_group_name_H-M   'P 1'
#
loop_
_entity.id
_entity.type
_entity.pdbx_description
1 polymer ?
#
loop_
_entity_poly.entity_id
_entity_poly.type
_entity_poly.pdbx_seq_one_letter_code
_entity_poly.pdbx_strand_id
1 'polypeptide(L)'
;MLARLGRPFLALDLEVVEQRAAAESAEQYVCRVAADKARAGLARVLADDPQARVLGSDTEVVLDGEVFGKPVDAADARAMLARLAGRTHQVMTAVVVVGAQGLDSELVVSEVTFAAIDATDIAAYVATGEPLDKAGAYAIQGGAERWIEHLSGSYSGVMGLPLLHTDRLLARCGVPAPIADAAREAADV
;
A
#
# COMPACT_ATOMS: atom_id res chain seq x y z
N MET A 1 -3.98 7.41 -5.95
CA MET A 1 -5.03 6.37 -5.90
C MET A 1 -6.33 6.83 -5.27
N LEU A 2 -6.31 7.39 -4.04
CA LEU A 2 -7.52 7.80 -3.30
C LEU A 2 -8.48 8.71 -4.09
N ALA A 3 -7.95 9.62 -4.93
CA ALA A 3 -8.75 10.48 -5.81
C ALA A 3 -9.75 9.73 -6.71
N ARG A 4 -9.48 8.44 -7.03
CA ARG A 4 -10.39 7.59 -7.82
C ARG A 4 -11.71 7.29 -7.10
N LEU A 5 -11.78 7.50 -5.78
CA LEU A 5 -13.01 7.38 -5.01
C LEU A 5 -13.88 8.65 -5.06
N GLY A 6 -13.45 9.70 -5.76
CA GLY A 6 -14.25 10.92 -5.97
C GLY A 6 -14.53 11.75 -4.72
N ARG A 7 -13.75 11.55 -3.65
CA ARG A 7 -13.88 12.26 -2.38
C ARG A 7 -12.76 13.30 -2.26
N PRO A 8 -13.06 14.55 -1.89
CA PRO A 8 -12.03 15.55 -1.63
C PRO A 8 -11.19 15.13 -0.43
N PHE A 9 -9.88 15.35 -0.49
CA PHE A 9 -8.95 15.06 0.60
C PHE A 9 -7.80 16.05 0.59
N LEU A 10 -7.16 16.21 1.75
CA LEU A 10 -5.89 16.89 1.92
C LEU A 10 -4.81 15.81 2.14
N ALA A 11 -3.70 15.89 1.41
CA ALA A 11 -2.53 15.06 1.70
C ALA A 11 -1.72 15.68 2.85
N LEU A 12 -1.37 14.87 3.84
CA LEU A 12 -0.47 15.24 4.92
C LEU A 12 0.88 14.58 4.68
N ASP A 13 1.95 15.36 4.73
CA ASP A 13 3.32 14.84 4.72
C ASP A 13 3.78 14.62 6.17
N LEU A 14 4.11 13.38 6.50
CA LEU A 14 4.37 12.94 7.87
C LEU A 14 5.52 11.95 7.85
N GLU A 15 6.47 12.16 8.77
CA GLU A 15 7.49 11.16 9.08
C GLU A 15 7.00 10.28 10.24
N VAL A 16 6.89 8.98 10.00
CA VAL A 16 6.58 7.97 11.01
C VAL A 16 7.65 6.90 10.96
N VAL A 17 8.06 6.41 12.13
CA VAL A 17 9.11 5.38 12.22
C VAL A 17 8.55 4.02 11.77
N GLU A 18 9.08 3.53 10.66
CA GLU A 18 8.73 2.25 10.05
C GLU A 18 9.79 1.20 10.41
N GLN A 19 9.81 0.78 11.68
CA GLN A 19 10.69 -0.27 12.15
C GLN A 19 9.88 -1.41 12.77
N ARG A 20 10.04 -2.61 12.21
CA ARG A 20 9.41 -3.84 12.71
C ARG A 20 10.14 -4.35 13.95
N ALA A 21 9.39 -4.73 14.99
CA ALA A 21 9.98 -5.38 16.16
C ALA A 21 10.24 -6.89 15.90
N ALA A 22 11.24 -7.47 16.57
CA ALA A 22 11.68 -8.85 16.30
C ALA A 22 10.58 -9.91 16.47
N ALA A 23 9.65 -9.70 17.41
CA ALA A 23 8.54 -10.63 17.69
C ALA A 23 7.22 -10.24 17.00
N GLU A 24 7.22 -9.16 16.21
CA GLU A 24 6.02 -8.64 15.56
C GLU A 24 5.76 -9.42 14.27
N SER A 25 4.55 -9.95 14.09
CA SER A 25 4.16 -10.59 12.83
C SER A 25 4.07 -9.55 11.70
N ALA A 26 4.12 -10.00 10.44
CA ALA A 26 3.93 -9.09 9.30
C ALA A 26 2.57 -8.37 9.35
N GLU A 27 1.51 -9.09 9.73
CA GLU A 27 0.15 -8.53 9.89
C GLU A 27 0.08 -7.49 11.01
N GLN A 28 0.71 -7.76 12.16
CA GLN A 28 0.78 -6.80 13.26
C GLN A 28 1.54 -5.54 12.85
N TYR A 29 2.66 -5.73 12.15
CA TYR A 29 3.54 -4.66 11.70
C TYR A 29 2.82 -3.70 10.73
N VAL A 30 2.26 -4.22 9.63
CA VAL A 30 1.58 -3.39 8.61
C VAL A 30 0.35 -2.68 9.21
N CYS A 31 -0.41 -3.36 10.06
CA CYS A 31 -1.55 -2.75 10.75
C CYS A 31 -1.12 -1.64 11.70
N ARG A 32 -0.05 -1.85 12.48
CA ARG A 32 0.48 -0.85 13.40
C ARG A 32 0.99 0.38 12.65
N VAL A 33 1.81 0.20 11.60
CA VAL A 33 2.36 1.33 10.84
C VAL A 33 1.25 2.15 10.18
N ALA A 34 0.24 1.51 9.58
CA ALA A 34 -0.92 2.23 9.04
C ALA A 34 -1.68 3.01 10.13
N ALA A 35 -1.82 2.44 11.32
CA ALA A 35 -2.45 3.12 12.46
C ALA A 35 -1.60 4.28 13.01
N ASP A 36 -0.28 4.12 13.08
CA ASP A 36 0.65 5.15 13.52
C ASP A 36 0.62 6.35 12.57
N LYS A 37 0.61 6.10 11.24
CA LYS A 37 0.41 7.12 10.20
C LYS A 37 -0.90 7.87 10.38
N ALA A 38 -2.01 7.15 10.57
CA ALA A 38 -3.32 7.76 10.77
C ALA A 38 -3.38 8.63 12.05
N ARG A 39 -2.83 8.12 13.17
CA ARG A 39 -2.80 8.84 14.46
C ARG A 39 -1.91 10.07 14.41
N ALA A 40 -0.74 9.99 13.78
CA ALA A 40 0.15 11.13 13.58
C ALA A 40 -0.54 12.24 12.77
N GLY A 41 -1.24 11.86 11.69
CA GLY A 41 -2.02 12.81 10.90
C GLY A 41 -3.17 13.44 11.69
N LEU A 42 -3.89 12.65 12.49
CA LEU A 42 -4.95 13.19 13.34
C LEU A 42 -4.39 14.22 14.34
N ALA A 43 -3.28 13.90 15.00
CA ALA A 43 -2.62 14.83 15.92
C ALA A 43 -2.25 16.17 15.27
N ARG A 44 -1.98 16.18 13.96
CA ARG A 44 -1.64 17.40 13.21
C ARG A 44 -2.83 18.32 12.93
N VAL A 45 -4.02 17.74 12.71
CA VAL A 45 -5.20 18.48 12.22
C VAL A 45 -6.30 18.66 13.27
N LEU A 46 -6.26 17.91 14.37
CA LEU A 46 -7.35 17.86 15.36
C LEU A 46 -7.65 19.23 15.99
N ALA A 47 -6.64 20.10 16.14
CA ALA A 47 -6.82 21.43 16.70
C ALA A 47 -7.62 22.36 15.78
N ASP A 48 -7.45 22.20 14.47
CA ASP A 48 -8.10 23.02 13.44
C ASP A 48 -9.46 22.45 13.03
N ASP A 49 -9.58 21.11 13.00
CA ASP A 49 -10.81 20.39 12.68
C ASP A 49 -11.02 19.19 13.62
N PRO A 50 -11.80 19.37 14.71
CA PRO A 50 -12.15 18.29 15.63
C PRO A 50 -12.99 17.17 15.01
N GLN A 51 -13.57 17.38 13.83
CA GLN A 51 -14.37 16.39 13.10
C GLN A 51 -13.60 15.72 11.97
N ALA A 52 -12.31 16.03 11.81
CA ALA A 52 -11.46 15.42 10.80
C ALA A 52 -11.51 13.88 10.83
N ARG A 53 -11.36 13.29 9.65
CA ARG A 53 -11.12 11.85 9.45
C ARG A 53 -9.79 11.72 8.73
N VAL A 54 -8.87 11.00 9.34
CA VAL A 54 -7.54 10.76 8.77
C VAL A 54 -7.44 9.31 8.35
N LEU A 55 -7.09 9.10 7.09
CA LEU A 55 -6.82 7.80 6.52
C LEU A 55 -5.31 7.56 6.48
N GLY A 56 -4.85 6.50 7.13
CA GLY A 56 -3.51 5.94 7.00
C GLY A 56 -3.57 4.63 6.20
N SER A 57 -2.51 4.34 5.46
CA SER A 57 -2.35 3.05 4.80
C SER A 57 -0.88 2.66 4.77
N ASP A 58 -0.63 1.36 4.78
CA ASP A 58 0.70 0.77 4.72
C ASP A 58 0.66 -0.56 3.99
N THR A 59 1.75 -0.91 3.30
CA THR A 59 1.81 -2.08 2.42
C THR A 59 3.15 -2.79 2.53
N GLU A 60 3.08 -4.09 2.78
CA GLU A 60 4.25 -4.95 2.96
C GLU A 60 4.19 -6.16 2.03
N VAL A 61 5.35 -6.53 1.48
CA VAL A 61 5.54 -7.76 0.71
C VAL A 61 6.07 -8.84 1.65
N VAL A 62 5.48 -10.03 1.63
CA VAL A 62 5.77 -11.11 2.58
C VAL A 62 5.99 -12.43 1.85
N LEU A 63 7.11 -13.10 2.13
CA LEU A 63 7.40 -14.44 1.63
C LEU A 63 7.97 -15.29 2.77
N ASP A 64 7.38 -16.46 3.02
CA ASP A 64 7.77 -17.39 4.10
C ASP A 64 7.81 -16.72 5.51
N GLY A 65 6.96 -15.73 5.75
CA GLY A 65 6.90 -14.98 7.01
C GLY A 65 7.93 -13.85 7.14
N GLU A 66 8.80 -13.67 6.15
CA GLU A 66 9.74 -12.55 6.07
C GLU A 66 9.10 -11.35 5.36
N VAL A 67 9.29 -10.16 5.92
CA VAL A 67 8.81 -8.89 5.35
C VAL A 67 9.91 -8.29 4.48
N PHE A 68 9.56 -7.94 3.25
CA PHE A 68 10.43 -7.30 2.28
C PHE A 68 10.05 -5.82 2.20
N GLY A 69 10.74 -5.00 2.99
CA GLY A 69 10.62 -3.56 2.91
C GLY A 69 11.27 -2.99 1.64
N LYS A 70 11.60 -1.70 1.66
CA LYS A 70 12.37 -1.06 0.59
C LYS A 70 13.81 -1.58 0.61
N PRO A 71 14.40 -1.91 -0.54
CA PRO A 71 15.79 -2.33 -0.59
C PRO A 71 16.71 -1.18 -0.17
N VAL A 72 17.74 -1.48 0.62
CA VAL A 72 18.71 -0.45 1.07
C VAL A 72 19.67 -0.03 -0.04
N ASP A 73 19.91 -0.92 -1.00
CA ASP A 73 20.73 -0.67 -2.18
C ASP A 73 20.37 -1.61 -3.35
N ALA A 74 21.08 -1.46 -4.46
CA ALA A 74 20.88 -2.28 -5.65
C ALA A 74 21.22 -3.78 -5.44
N ALA A 75 22.13 -4.12 -4.53
CA ALA A 75 22.46 -5.51 -4.24
C ALA A 75 21.32 -6.18 -3.46
N ASP A 76 20.76 -5.47 -2.50
CA ASP A 76 19.59 -5.88 -1.73
C ASP A 76 18.37 -6.07 -2.66
N ALA A 77 18.11 -5.12 -3.57
CA ALA A 77 17.04 -5.24 -4.57
C ALA A 77 17.16 -6.52 -5.42
N ARG A 78 18.38 -6.85 -5.87
CA ARG A 78 18.63 -8.09 -6.63
C ARG A 78 18.37 -9.33 -5.78
N ALA A 79 18.78 -9.32 -4.51
CA ALA A 79 18.57 -10.43 -3.59
C ALA A 79 17.08 -10.65 -3.29
N MET A 80 16.32 -9.56 -3.10
CA MET A 80 14.87 -9.61 -2.94
C MET A 80 14.20 -10.23 -4.17
N LEU A 81 14.46 -9.68 -5.36
CA LEU A 81 13.87 -10.18 -6.62
C LEU A 81 14.22 -11.63 -6.91
N ALA A 82 15.47 -12.05 -6.64
CA ALA A 82 15.89 -13.43 -6.82
C ALA A 82 15.15 -14.41 -5.89
N ARG A 83 14.74 -13.96 -4.70
CA ARG A 83 13.93 -14.76 -3.77
C ARG A 83 12.46 -14.83 -4.18
N LEU A 84 11.92 -13.77 -4.76
CA LEU A 84 10.53 -13.71 -5.22
C LEU A 84 10.33 -14.45 -6.56
N ALA A 85 11.36 -14.52 -7.40
CA ALA A 85 11.30 -15.14 -8.73
C ALA A 85 10.79 -16.59 -8.70
N GLY A 86 9.79 -16.90 -9.52
CA GLY A 86 9.19 -18.22 -9.63
C GLY A 86 8.34 -18.63 -8.43
N ARG A 87 7.96 -17.69 -7.55
CA ARG A 87 7.23 -17.97 -6.31
C ARG A 87 5.98 -17.12 -6.18
N THR A 88 5.08 -17.59 -5.33
CA THR A 88 3.94 -16.81 -4.83
C THR A 88 4.31 -16.17 -3.51
N HIS A 89 4.13 -14.86 -3.42
CA HIS A 89 4.27 -14.07 -2.19
C HIS A 89 2.98 -13.34 -1.86
N GLN A 90 2.86 -12.94 -0.59
CA GLN A 90 1.74 -12.15 -0.11
C GLN A 90 2.07 -10.67 -0.21
N VAL A 91 1.06 -9.86 -0.52
CA VAL A 91 1.11 -8.41 -0.38
C VAL A 91 -0.01 -8.02 0.56
N MET A 92 0.38 -7.55 1.74
CA MET A 92 -0.53 -7.17 2.81
C MET A 92 -0.68 -5.66 2.80
N THR A 93 -1.90 -5.15 2.74
CA THR A 93 -2.17 -3.70 2.85
C THR A 93 -3.17 -3.43 3.94
N ALA A 94 -2.76 -2.66 4.93
CA ALA A 94 -3.63 -2.15 5.97
C ALA A 94 -4.14 -0.77 5.57
N VAL A 95 -5.42 -0.51 5.85
CA VAL A 95 -6.04 0.82 5.76
C VAL A 95 -6.69 1.10 7.10
N VAL A 96 -6.41 2.28 7.66
CA VAL A 96 -6.92 2.71 8.96
C VAL A 96 -7.57 4.07 8.79
N VAL A 97 -8.76 4.25 9.35
CA VAL A 97 -9.41 5.55 9.47
C VAL A 97 -9.53 5.88 10.96
N VAL A 98 -9.05 7.06 11.34
CA VAL A 98 -9.14 7.56 12.71
C VAL A 98 -9.79 8.95 12.75
N GLY A 99 -10.58 9.21 13.79
CA GLY A 99 -11.20 10.50 14.05
C GLY A 99 -11.86 10.56 15.42
N ALA A 100 -12.77 11.51 15.62
CA ALA A 100 -13.46 11.70 16.90
C ALA A 100 -14.26 10.48 17.39
N GLN A 101 -14.71 9.62 16.47
CA GLN A 101 -15.48 8.41 16.80
C GLN A 101 -14.61 7.17 17.08
N GLY A 102 -13.29 7.31 17.03
CA GLY A 102 -12.34 6.22 17.26
C GLY A 102 -11.59 5.80 16.01
N LEU A 103 -11.21 4.53 15.97
CA LEU A 103 -10.38 3.92 14.92
C LEU A 103 -11.11 2.70 14.35
N ASP A 104 -11.21 2.64 13.03
CA ASP A 104 -11.65 1.46 12.27
C ASP A 104 -10.59 1.13 11.21
N SER A 105 -10.48 -0.14 10.83
CA SER A 105 -9.39 -0.63 9.98
C SER A 105 -9.79 -1.84 9.15
N GLU A 106 -9.08 -2.02 8.03
CA GLU A 106 -9.18 -3.20 7.16
C GLU A 106 -7.76 -3.68 6.83
N LEU A 107 -7.53 -4.99 6.92
CA LEU A 107 -6.34 -5.64 6.39
C LEU A 107 -6.73 -6.46 5.17
N VAL A 108 -6.08 -6.19 4.04
CA VAL A 108 -6.32 -6.91 2.78
C VAL A 108 -5.06 -7.63 2.39
N VAL A 109 -5.15 -8.95 2.26
CA VAL A 109 -4.06 -9.80 1.79
C VAL A 109 -4.33 -10.22 0.36
N SER A 110 -3.36 -9.96 -0.52
CA SER A 110 -3.35 -10.42 -1.90
C SER A 110 -2.17 -11.38 -2.11
N GLU A 111 -2.27 -12.25 -3.09
CA GLU A 111 -1.17 -13.12 -3.53
C GLU A 111 -0.73 -12.70 -4.93
N VAL A 112 0.58 -12.65 -5.15
CA VAL A 112 1.20 -12.35 -6.44
C VAL A 112 2.18 -13.48 -6.76
N THR A 113 2.04 -14.08 -7.94
CA THR A 113 2.96 -15.11 -8.43
C THR A 113 3.83 -14.55 -9.52
N PHE A 114 5.15 -14.62 -9.31
CA PHE A 114 6.12 -14.33 -10.35
C PHE A 114 6.46 -15.56 -11.16
N ALA A 115 6.65 -15.36 -12.47
CA ALA A 115 7.37 -16.29 -13.34
C ALA A 115 8.82 -16.47 -12.85
N ALA A 116 9.50 -17.48 -13.37
CA ALA A 116 10.95 -17.55 -13.22
C ALA A 116 11.60 -16.31 -13.87
N ILE A 117 12.54 -15.69 -13.16
CA ILE A 117 13.28 -14.51 -13.63
C ILE A 117 14.76 -14.84 -13.57
N ASP A 118 15.49 -14.65 -14.67
CA ASP A 118 16.93 -14.86 -14.67
C ASP A 118 17.71 -13.68 -14.08
N ALA A 119 18.95 -13.93 -13.70
CA ALA A 119 19.79 -12.93 -13.05
C ALA A 119 20.13 -11.71 -13.94
N THR A 120 20.14 -11.88 -15.27
CA THR A 120 20.40 -10.81 -16.23
C THR A 120 19.21 -9.85 -16.27
N ASP A 121 18.01 -10.42 -16.31
CA ASP A 121 16.74 -9.72 -16.29
C ASP A 121 16.53 -8.94 -14.98
N ILE A 122 16.85 -9.56 -13.84
CA ILE A 122 16.85 -8.91 -12.52
C ILE A 122 17.83 -7.72 -12.52
N ALA A 123 19.07 -7.93 -12.99
CA ALA A 123 20.09 -6.87 -13.02
C ALA A 123 19.67 -5.71 -13.91
N ALA A 124 19.08 -5.98 -15.08
CA ALA A 124 18.58 -4.97 -16.00
C ALA A 124 17.43 -4.16 -15.39
N TYR A 125 16.51 -4.80 -14.66
CA TYR A 125 15.43 -4.10 -13.97
C TYR A 125 15.94 -3.25 -12.80
N VAL A 126 16.85 -3.76 -11.97
CA VAL A 126 17.45 -2.95 -10.90
C VAL A 126 18.21 -1.74 -11.44
N ALA A 127 18.84 -1.86 -12.61
CA ALA A 127 19.53 -0.74 -13.26
C ALA A 127 18.60 0.40 -13.70
N THR A 128 17.28 0.19 -13.79
CA THR A 128 16.33 1.28 -14.07
C THR A 128 16.11 2.20 -12.87
N GLY A 129 16.46 1.74 -11.66
CA GLY A 129 16.17 2.43 -10.40
C GLY A 129 14.73 2.29 -9.90
N GLU A 130 13.81 1.76 -10.72
CA GLU A 130 12.40 1.54 -10.34
C GLU A 130 12.23 0.71 -9.05
N PRO A 131 13.06 -0.32 -8.78
CA PRO A 131 12.94 -1.11 -7.54
C PRO A 131 13.23 -0.36 -6.24
N LEU A 132 14.02 0.71 -6.28
CA LEU A 132 14.74 1.19 -5.10
C LEU A 132 13.85 1.87 -4.06
N ASP A 133 12.67 2.33 -4.45
CA ASP A 133 11.69 2.97 -3.56
C ASP A 133 10.47 2.09 -3.27
N LYS A 134 10.52 0.79 -3.62
CA LYS A 134 9.37 -0.14 -3.54
C LYS A 134 9.62 -1.26 -2.53
N ALA A 135 8.60 -1.57 -1.73
CA ALA A 135 8.59 -2.78 -0.94
C ALA A 135 8.70 -4.02 -1.85
N GLY A 136 9.51 -5.00 -1.47
CA GLY A 136 9.79 -6.17 -2.30
C GLY A 136 10.59 -5.88 -3.57
N ALA A 137 11.11 -4.65 -3.74
CA ALA A 137 11.91 -4.24 -4.89
C ALA A 137 11.18 -4.36 -6.24
N TYR A 138 9.85 -4.19 -6.26
CA TYR A 138 9.09 -4.19 -7.51
C TYR A 138 7.84 -3.31 -7.47
N ALA A 139 7.38 -2.87 -8.64
CA ALA A 139 6.07 -2.24 -8.81
C ALA A 139 5.16 -3.10 -9.68
N ILE A 140 3.94 -3.37 -9.21
CA ILE A 140 2.92 -4.09 -10.00
C ILE A 140 2.46 -3.29 -11.24
N GLN A 141 2.60 -1.97 -11.20
CA GLN A 141 2.37 -1.04 -12.32
C GLN A 141 3.70 -0.48 -12.81
N GLY A 142 4.52 -1.34 -13.39
CA GLY A 142 5.89 -0.99 -13.76
C GLY A 142 6.60 -2.11 -14.51
N GLY A 143 7.92 -2.04 -14.58
CA GLY A 143 8.72 -2.99 -15.34
C GLY A 143 8.54 -4.45 -14.91
N ALA A 144 8.24 -4.69 -13.63
CA ALA A 144 8.03 -6.04 -13.11
C ALA A 144 6.70 -6.69 -13.53
N GLU A 145 5.74 -5.92 -14.06
CA GLU A 145 4.44 -6.44 -14.51
C GLU A 145 4.58 -7.58 -15.52
N ARG A 146 5.63 -7.54 -16.36
CA ARG A 146 5.94 -8.58 -17.36
C ARG A 146 6.24 -9.96 -16.77
N TRP A 147 6.54 -10.05 -15.47
CA TRP A 147 6.85 -11.29 -14.78
C TRP A 147 5.70 -11.79 -13.90
N ILE A 148 4.57 -11.08 -13.82
CA ILE A 148 3.45 -11.50 -12.97
C ILE A 148 2.59 -12.51 -13.72
N GLU A 149 2.64 -13.77 -13.30
CA GLU A 149 1.83 -14.86 -13.88
C GLU A 149 0.40 -14.87 -13.33
N HIS A 150 0.25 -14.53 -12.05
CA HIS A 150 -1.03 -14.58 -11.38
C HIS A 150 -1.12 -13.53 -10.28
N LEU A 151 -2.33 -13.00 -10.11
CA LEU A 151 -2.72 -12.20 -8.95
C LEU A 151 -4.07 -12.70 -8.43
N SER A 152 -4.12 -12.95 -7.13
CA SER A 152 -5.35 -13.24 -6.39
C SER A 152 -5.55 -12.19 -5.30
N GLY A 153 -6.77 -11.69 -5.13
CA GLY A 153 -7.10 -10.65 -4.15
C GLY A 153 -7.27 -9.25 -4.74
N SER A 154 -6.80 -8.22 -4.05
CA SER A 154 -6.99 -6.82 -4.44
C SER A 154 -5.79 -6.27 -5.20
N TYR A 155 -5.94 -6.10 -6.53
CA TYR A 155 -4.96 -5.38 -7.35
C TYR A 155 -4.63 -3.98 -6.80
N SER A 156 -5.65 -3.24 -6.38
CA SER A 156 -5.45 -1.93 -5.74
C SER A 156 -4.80 -2.02 -4.36
N GLY A 157 -5.00 -3.12 -3.63
CA GLY A 157 -4.24 -3.41 -2.42
C GLY A 157 -2.75 -3.57 -2.75
N VAL A 158 -2.40 -4.34 -3.78
CA VAL A 158 -1.00 -4.50 -4.20
C VAL A 158 -0.36 -3.17 -4.61
N MET A 159 -1.12 -2.26 -5.22
CA MET A 159 -0.64 -0.90 -5.53
C MET A 159 -0.45 0.00 -4.30
N GLY A 160 -1.02 -0.36 -3.15
CA GLY A 160 -0.88 0.36 -1.89
C GLY A 160 -2.16 0.93 -1.28
N LEU A 161 -3.33 0.74 -1.91
CA LEU A 161 -4.60 1.18 -1.34
C LEU A 161 -5.80 0.36 -1.89
N PRO A 162 -6.35 -0.61 -1.14
CA PRO A 162 -7.45 -1.45 -1.60
C PRO A 162 -8.75 -0.64 -1.72
N LEU A 163 -9.05 -0.12 -2.91
CA LEU A 163 -10.10 0.88 -3.12
C LEU A 163 -11.50 0.43 -2.67
N LEU A 164 -11.89 -0.82 -2.96
CA LEU A 164 -13.17 -1.37 -2.50
C LEU A 164 -13.30 -1.37 -0.97
N HIS A 165 -12.25 -1.84 -0.28
CA HIS A 165 -12.23 -1.93 1.18
C HIS A 165 -12.14 -0.55 1.82
N THR A 166 -11.34 0.33 1.20
CA THR A 166 -11.21 1.73 1.60
C THR A 166 -12.54 2.46 1.50
N ASP A 167 -13.28 2.31 0.40
CA ASP A 167 -14.58 2.99 0.24
C ASP A 167 -15.61 2.52 1.27
N ARG A 168 -15.64 1.21 1.55
CA ARG A 168 -16.48 0.63 2.60
C ARG A 168 -16.10 1.14 4.00
N LEU A 169 -14.80 1.17 4.31
CA LEU A 169 -14.27 1.67 5.58
C LEU A 169 -14.61 3.15 5.79
N LEU A 170 -14.43 3.98 4.75
CA LEU A 170 -14.80 5.39 4.77
C LEU A 170 -16.30 5.57 5.04
N ALA A 171 -17.16 4.77 4.39
CA ALA A 171 -18.60 4.82 4.62
C ALA A 171 -18.98 4.45 6.07
N ARG A 172 -18.37 3.41 6.66
CA ARG A 172 -18.56 3.05 8.08
C ARG A 172 -18.14 4.16 9.04
N CYS A 173 -17.11 4.92 8.67
CA CYS A 173 -16.62 6.07 9.44
C CYS A 173 -17.43 7.36 9.23
N GLY A 174 -18.55 7.28 8.51
CA GLY A 174 -19.45 8.40 8.25
C GLY A 174 -18.94 9.39 7.20
N VAL A 175 -17.95 9.01 6.38
CA VAL A 175 -17.48 9.84 5.26
C VAL A 175 -18.50 9.73 4.11
N PRO A 176 -19.16 10.83 3.70
CA PRO A 176 -20.22 10.79 2.69
C PRO A 176 -19.70 10.32 1.34
N ALA A 177 -20.47 9.45 0.66
CA ALA A 177 -20.21 8.97 -0.70
C ALA A 177 -19.82 10.12 -1.65
N PRO A 178 -19.01 9.85 -2.70
CA PRO A 178 -18.64 10.87 -3.67
C PRO A 178 -19.86 11.63 -4.18
N ILE A 179 -19.72 12.96 -4.29
CA ILE A 179 -20.77 13.81 -4.83
C ILE A 179 -20.94 13.42 -6.30
N ALA A 180 -22.13 12.93 -6.65
CA ALA A 180 -22.47 12.55 -8.01
C ALA A 180 -22.65 13.80 -8.88
N ASP A 181 -21.55 14.47 -9.28
CA ASP A 181 -21.61 15.63 -10.20
C ASP A 181 -20.35 15.91 -11.03
N ALA A 182 -19.45 14.92 -11.23
CA ALA A 182 -18.29 15.08 -12.13
C ALA A 182 -18.24 14.09 -13.32
N ALA A 183 -19.24 13.21 -13.45
CA ALA A 183 -19.26 12.20 -14.51
C ALA A 183 -19.92 12.66 -15.84
N ARG A 184 -20.29 13.93 -15.99
CA ARG A 184 -20.92 14.46 -17.22
C ARG A 184 -20.00 15.25 -18.16
N GLU A 185 -18.75 15.52 -17.81
CA GLU A 185 -17.85 16.33 -18.68
C GLU A 185 -16.70 15.57 -19.35
N ALA A 186 -16.54 14.26 -19.11
CA ALA A 186 -15.47 13.47 -19.75
C ALA A 186 -15.98 12.47 -20.82
N ALA A 187 -17.22 12.62 -21.28
CA ALA A 187 -17.80 11.80 -22.36
C ALA A 187 -17.94 12.54 -23.70
N ASP A 188 -17.54 13.82 -23.77
CA ASP A 188 -17.57 14.64 -24.99
C ASP A 188 -16.23 15.39 -25.17
N VAL A 189 -15.12 14.67 -25.42
CA VAL A 189 -13.98 15.10 -26.28
C VAL A 189 -13.29 13.86 -26.86
#